data_AF-A0A529PP29-F1
#
_entry.id   AF-A0A529PP29-F1
#
_cell.length_a   1.000
_cell.length_b   1.000
_cell.length_c   1.000
_cell.angle_alpha   90.00
_cell.angle_beta   90.00
_cell.angle_gamma   90.00
#
_symmetry.space_group_name_H-M   'P 1'
#
loop_
_entity.id
_entity.type
_entity.pdbx_description
1 polymer ?
#
loop_
_entity_poly.entity_id
_entity_poly.type
_entity_poly.pdbx_seq_one_letter_code
_entity_poly.pdbx_strand_id
1 'polypeptide(L)'
;MDALPFDNNDRRVIVIENPTTPAQPAWFEYLHGIINNPTFVASVQYYLATLDISTFKPGERAPMNAAKAKAVASMESIADRAARQFAAAWPDDLATIADLREFLGDDAPGNSGAMRHVVERAGMRTAHRIKIAGRLETLLIVRGPLDGNDLTKADNAAIVDRIGAAQAKFRFTA
;
A
#
# COMPACT_ATOMS: atom_id res chain seq x y z
N MET A 1 19.37 -6.51 -7.38
CA MET A 1 19.25 -6.14 -5.96
C MET A 1 17.85 -6.49 -5.53
N ASP A 2 17.67 -7.59 -4.79
CA ASP A 2 16.38 -7.87 -4.17
C ASP A 2 16.27 -7.02 -2.91
N ALA A 3 15.45 -5.96 -2.99
CA ALA A 3 15.04 -5.24 -1.79
C ALA A 3 14.18 -6.18 -0.93
N LEU A 4 14.32 -6.11 0.40
CA LEU A 4 13.44 -6.83 1.31
C LEU A 4 12.02 -6.26 1.13
N PRO A 5 11.03 -7.04 0.65
CA PRO A 5 9.68 -6.53 0.46
C PRO A 5 9.03 -6.32 1.83
N PHE A 6 8.43 -5.16 2.03
CA PHE A 6 7.59 -4.86 3.20
C PHE A 6 6.44 -3.94 2.81
N ASP A 7 5.37 -3.95 3.60
CA ASP A 7 4.20 -3.10 3.36
C ASP A 7 4.06 -2.01 4.43
N ASN A 8 3.06 -1.15 4.23
CA ASN A 8 2.76 -0.04 5.13
C ASN A 8 2.38 -0.48 6.56
N ASN A 9 1.84 -1.70 6.70
CA ASN A 9 1.43 -2.28 7.98
C ASN A 9 2.54 -3.08 8.65
N ASP A 10 3.69 -3.26 7.99
CA ASP A 10 4.82 -3.98 8.54
C ASP A 10 5.38 -3.23 9.75
N ARG A 11 5.21 -3.85 10.91
CA ARG A 11 5.63 -3.31 12.21
C ARG A 11 7.07 -3.64 12.59
N ARG A 12 7.81 -4.38 11.76
CA ARG A 12 9.14 -4.96 12.06
C ARG A 12 10.29 -4.20 11.42
N VAL A 13 10.02 -3.44 10.35
CA VAL A 13 11.06 -2.78 9.55
C VAL A 13 11.16 -1.29 9.89
N ILE A 14 12.36 -0.86 10.29
CA ILE A 14 12.78 0.55 10.37
C ILE A 14 13.59 0.85 9.11
N VAL A 15 13.25 1.92 8.40
CA VAL A 15 13.95 2.34 7.17
C VAL A 15 14.86 3.52 7.49
N ILE A 16 16.13 3.42 7.13
CA ILE A 16 17.11 4.49 7.27
C ILE A 16 17.57 4.86 5.86
N GLU A 17 17.40 6.12 5.49
CA GLU A 17 17.87 6.65 4.21
C GLU A 17 19.28 7.20 4.39
N ASN A 18 20.23 6.65 3.63
CA ASN A 18 21.58 7.20 3.57
C ASN A 18 21.59 8.50 2.75
N PRO A 19 22.52 9.44 3.04
CA PRO A 19 22.71 10.62 2.22
C PRO A 19 22.91 10.28 0.74
N THR A 20 22.31 11.08 -0.15
CA THR A 20 22.38 10.86 -1.60
C THR A 20 23.78 11.12 -2.18
N THR A 21 24.52 12.03 -1.54
CA THR A 21 25.89 12.37 -1.94
C THR A 21 26.87 11.58 -1.08
N PRO A 22 27.80 10.82 -1.67
CA PRO A 22 28.82 10.12 -0.91
C PRO A 22 29.74 11.12 -0.20
N ALA A 23 30.25 10.72 0.96
CA ALA A 23 31.32 11.46 1.62
C ALA A 23 32.61 11.44 0.78
N GLN A 24 33.53 12.36 1.05
CA GLN A 24 34.84 12.37 0.39
C GLN A 24 35.65 11.11 0.74
N PRO A 25 36.55 10.63 -0.13
CA PRO A 25 37.35 9.43 0.12
C PRO A 25 38.07 9.43 1.48
N ALA A 26 38.61 10.58 1.89
CA ALA A 26 39.27 10.76 3.19
C ALA A 26 38.39 10.41 4.41
N TRP A 27 37.07 10.58 4.30
CA TRP A 27 36.14 10.19 5.35
C TRP A 27 36.11 8.67 5.54
N PHE A 28 36.14 7.92 4.44
CA PHE A 28 36.14 6.46 4.49
C PHE A 28 37.50 5.93 4.97
N GLU A 29 38.60 6.56 4.58
CA GLU A 29 39.93 6.24 5.12
C GLU A 29 39.98 6.41 6.65
N TYR A 30 39.44 7.52 7.15
CA TYR A 30 39.30 7.74 8.59
C TYR A 30 38.41 6.67 9.25
N LEU A 31 37.24 6.38 8.68
CA LEU A 31 36.27 5.44 9.24
C LEU A 31 36.82 4.00 9.29
N HIS A 32 37.52 3.56 8.25
CA HIS A 32 38.17 2.25 8.22
C HIS A 32 39.43 2.21 9.10
N GLY A 33 40.09 3.34 9.33
CA GLY A 33 41.19 3.44 10.28
C GLY A 33 40.71 3.34 11.74
N ILE A 34 39.64 4.05 12.10
CA ILE A 34 39.19 4.15 13.49
C ILE A 34 38.51 2.87 14.00
N ILE A 35 37.92 2.05 13.12
CA ILE A 35 37.25 0.80 13.54
C ILE A 35 38.20 -0.20 14.21
N ASN A 36 39.50 -0.13 13.89
CA ASN A 36 40.55 -0.98 14.47
C ASN A 36 41.25 -0.31 15.66
N ASN A 37 40.87 0.91 16.03
CA ASN A 37 41.48 1.63 17.15
C ASN A 37 40.92 1.09 18.49
N PRO A 38 41.76 0.51 19.38
CA PRO A 38 41.29 -0.08 20.63
C PRO A 38 40.58 0.91 21.55
N THR A 39 41.03 2.16 21.59
CA THR A 39 40.41 3.22 22.40
C THR A 39 39.03 3.58 21.89
N PHE A 40 38.84 3.64 20.55
CA PHE A 40 37.53 3.87 19.96
C PHE A 40 36.58 2.72 20.26
N VAL A 41 37.04 1.47 20.08
CA VAL A 41 36.24 0.27 20.41
C VAL A 41 35.83 0.27 21.88
N ALA A 42 36.76 0.55 22.80
CA ALA A 42 36.47 0.64 24.23
C ALA A 42 35.46 1.75 24.55
N SER A 43 35.55 2.88 23.86
CA SER A 43 34.61 3.99 24.02
C SER A 43 33.20 3.63 23.55
N VAL A 44 33.08 2.93 22.41
CA VAL A 44 31.79 2.42 21.90
C VAL A 44 31.21 1.37 22.85
N GLN A 45 32.03 0.45 23.37
CA GLN A 45 31.60 -0.53 24.36
C GLN A 45 31.06 0.14 25.62
N TYR A 46 31.80 1.11 26.17
CA TYR A 46 31.36 1.86 27.35
C TYR A 46 30.04 2.57 27.07
N TYR A 47 29.93 3.29 25.95
CA TYR A 47 28.70 3.98 25.55
C TYR A 47 27.51 3.02 25.49
N LEU A 48 27.63 1.88 24.81
CA LEU A 48 26.55 0.90 24.69
C LEU A 48 26.20 0.24 26.03
N ALA A 49 27.18 0.02 26.91
CA ALA A 49 26.98 -0.56 28.23
C ALA A 49 26.28 0.40 29.21
N THR A 50 26.49 1.71 29.05
CA THR A 50 25.88 2.75 29.90
C THR A 50 24.67 3.44 29.27
N LEU A 51 24.31 3.06 28.04
CA LEU A 51 23.18 3.66 27.33
C LEU A 51 21.88 3.40 28.10
N ASP A 52 21.21 4.48 28.50
CA ASP A 52 19.90 4.36 29.14
C ASP A 52 18.85 3.91 28.10
N ILE A 53 18.44 2.65 28.23
CA ILE A 53 17.41 2.03 27.40
C ILE A 53 16.09 1.87 28.16
N SER A 54 15.89 2.56 29.29
CA SER A 54 14.67 2.47 30.11
C SER A 54 13.38 2.77 29.34
N THR A 55 13.48 3.58 28.29
CA THR A 55 12.38 3.94 27.40
C THR A 55 12.31 3.09 26.13
N PHE A 56 13.31 2.23 25.87
CA PHE A 56 13.35 1.39 24.68
C PHE A 56 12.32 0.27 24.76
N LYS A 57 11.44 0.23 23.77
CA LYS A 57 10.36 -0.76 23.67
C LYS A 57 10.65 -1.70 22.50
N PRO A 58 11.28 -2.88 22.70
CA PRO A 58 11.64 -3.78 21.61
C PRO A 58 10.43 -4.32 20.83
N GLY A 59 9.23 -4.33 21.44
CA GLY A 59 7.98 -4.72 20.78
C GLY A 59 7.19 -3.56 20.16
N GLU A 60 7.66 -2.33 20.29
CA GLU A 60 7.00 -1.16 19.69
C GLU A 60 6.98 -1.28 18.17
N ARG A 61 5.94 -0.72 17.55
CA ARG A 61 5.84 -0.72 16.10
C ARG A 61 6.92 0.19 15.53
N ALA A 62 7.66 -0.29 14.54
CA ALA A 62 8.60 0.53 13.81
C ALA A 62 7.90 1.80 13.28
N PRO A 63 8.43 3.01 13.56
CA PRO A 63 7.76 4.26 13.24
C PRO A 63 7.65 4.47 11.72
N MET A 64 6.58 5.16 11.30
CA MET A 64 6.41 5.62 9.93
C MET A 64 7.23 6.89 9.71
N ASN A 65 8.51 6.74 9.35
CA ASN A 65 9.35 7.88 8.99
C ASN A 65 9.28 8.19 7.47
N ALA A 66 9.79 9.35 7.07
CA ALA A 66 9.76 9.79 5.67
C ALA A 66 10.45 8.79 4.73
N ALA A 67 11.56 8.18 5.17
CA ALA A 67 12.29 7.16 4.42
C ALA A 67 11.43 5.91 4.19
N LYS A 68 10.69 5.44 5.20
CA LYS A 68 9.77 4.30 5.09
C LYS A 68 8.61 4.62 4.16
N ALA A 69 8.02 5.81 4.24
CA ALA A 69 6.97 6.24 3.32
C ALA A 69 7.46 6.24 1.86
N LYS A 70 8.66 6.78 1.61
CA LYS A 70 9.29 6.79 0.28
C LYS A 70 9.58 5.38 -0.22
N ALA A 71 10.09 4.49 0.64
CA ALA A 71 10.37 3.11 0.30
C ALA A 71 9.08 2.32 -0.01
N VAL A 72 8.02 2.46 0.80
CA VAL A 72 6.71 1.87 0.52
C VAL A 72 6.13 2.38 -0.80
N ALA A 73 6.23 3.68 -1.08
CA ALA A 73 5.79 4.26 -2.34
C ALA A 73 6.58 3.71 -3.54
N SER A 74 7.88 3.46 -3.39
CA SER A 74 8.70 2.84 -4.43
C SER A 74 8.37 1.36 -4.67
N MET A 75 7.81 0.69 -3.67
CA MET A 75 7.32 -0.70 -3.74
C MET A 75 5.84 -0.79 -4.12
N GLU A 76 5.19 0.35 -4.40
CA GLU A 76 3.80 0.36 -4.82
C GLU A 76 3.66 -0.44 -6.12
N SER A 77 2.84 -1.49 -6.06
CA SER A 77 2.62 -2.35 -7.22
C SER A 77 1.92 -1.59 -8.34
N ILE A 78 2.17 -1.99 -9.59
CA ILE A 78 1.45 -1.44 -10.76
C ILE A 78 -0.06 -1.57 -10.56
N ALA A 79 -0.51 -2.69 -9.97
CA ALA A 79 -1.89 -2.94 -9.61
C ALA A 79 -2.45 -1.94 -8.58
N ASP A 80 -1.70 -1.61 -7.52
CA ASP A 80 -2.12 -0.64 -6.51
C ASP A 80 -2.30 0.76 -7.13
N ARG A 81 -1.35 1.17 -7.98
CA ARG A 81 -1.44 2.45 -8.70
C ARG A 81 -2.62 2.49 -9.66
N ALA A 82 -2.79 1.43 -10.45
CA ALA A 82 -3.89 1.31 -11.40
C ALA A 82 -5.25 1.26 -10.68
N ALA A 83 -5.35 0.61 -9.53
CA ALA A 83 -6.58 0.62 -8.72
C ALA A 83 -6.92 2.01 -8.17
N ARG A 84 -5.94 2.81 -7.77
CA ARG A 84 -6.18 4.22 -7.42
C ARG A 84 -6.62 5.04 -8.63
N GLN A 85 -6.03 4.81 -9.80
CA GLN A 85 -6.43 5.48 -11.03
C GLN A 85 -7.87 5.12 -11.41
N PHE A 86 -8.25 3.85 -11.28
CA PHE A 86 -9.63 3.40 -11.42
C PHE A 86 -10.54 4.16 -10.46
N ALA A 87 -10.19 4.19 -9.17
CA ALA A 87 -10.99 4.88 -8.16
C ALA A 87 -11.14 6.39 -8.42
N ALA A 88 -10.16 7.03 -9.08
CA ALA A 88 -10.23 8.43 -9.47
C ALA A 88 -11.05 8.66 -10.75
N ALA A 89 -10.90 7.80 -11.75
CA ALA A 89 -11.50 7.97 -13.08
C ALA A 89 -12.93 7.40 -13.20
N TRP A 90 -13.31 6.44 -12.33
CA TRP A 90 -14.63 5.83 -12.37
C TRP A 90 -15.73 6.90 -12.21
N PRO A 91 -16.83 6.86 -12.98
CA PRO A 91 -17.77 7.98 -13.05
C PRO A 91 -18.87 7.97 -11.98
N ASP A 92 -18.99 6.91 -11.16
CA ASP A 92 -20.00 6.75 -10.11
C ASP A 92 -19.33 6.28 -8.79
N ASP A 93 -20.12 5.99 -7.76
CA ASP A 93 -19.68 5.45 -6.48
C ASP A 93 -19.75 3.92 -6.42
N LEU A 94 -20.46 3.29 -7.37
CA LEU A 94 -20.64 1.84 -7.46
C LEU A 94 -20.03 1.26 -8.74
N ALA A 95 -19.33 0.16 -8.57
CA ALA A 95 -18.76 -0.68 -9.62
C ALA A 95 -18.88 -2.15 -9.21
N THR A 96 -18.29 -3.04 -9.99
CA THR A 96 -18.04 -4.43 -9.62
C THR A 96 -16.56 -4.72 -9.51
N ILE A 97 -16.21 -5.81 -8.81
CA ILE A 97 -14.83 -6.35 -8.85
C ILE A 97 -14.43 -6.77 -10.27
N ALA A 98 -15.38 -7.18 -11.12
CA ALA A 98 -15.10 -7.48 -12.51
C ALA A 98 -14.67 -6.24 -13.30
N ASP A 99 -15.30 -5.07 -13.07
CA ASP A 99 -14.90 -3.80 -13.71
C ASP A 99 -13.47 -3.40 -13.32
N LEU A 100 -13.15 -3.50 -12.03
CA LEU A 100 -11.80 -3.24 -11.55
C LEU A 100 -10.80 -4.23 -12.18
N ARG A 101 -11.13 -5.52 -12.24
CA ARG A 101 -10.28 -6.54 -12.84
C ARG A 101 -10.08 -6.32 -14.35
N GLU A 102 -11.12 -5.90 -15.06
CA GLU A 102 -11.04 -5.51 -16.48
C GLU A 102 -10.11 -4.30 -16.65
N PHE A 103 -10.23 -3.30 -15.79
CA PHE A 103 -9.35 -2.12 -15.83
C PHE A 103 -7.88 -2.44 -15.51
N LEU A 104 -7.64 -3.32 -14.54
CA LEU A 104 -6.29 -3.76 -14.17
C LEU A 104 -5.63 -4.64 -15.24
N GLY A 105 -6.40 -5.32 -16.10
CA GLY A 105 -5.86 -6.15 -17.18
C GLY A 105 -4.89 -7.23 -16.67
N ASP A 106 -3.72 -7.33 -17.31
CA ASP A 106 -2.66 -8.29 -16.95
C ASP A 106 -2.02 -8.02 -15.57
N ASP A 107 -2.17 -6.79 -15.04
CA ASP A 107 -1.70 -6.43 -13.70
C ASP A 107 -2.68 -6.86 -12.60
N ALA A 108 -3.85 -7.41 -12.96
CA ALA A 108 -4.85 -7.84 -11.99
C ALA A 108 -4.36 -9.03 -11.13
N PRO A 109 -4.43 -8.94 -9.79
CA PRO A 109 -4.07 -10.07 -8.95
C PRO A 109 -4.94 -11.31 -9.23
N GLY A 110 -4.29 -12.46 -9.45
CA GLY A 110 -4.96 -13.74 -9.67
C GLY A 110 -5.65 -14.28 -8.41
N ASN A 111 -5.13 -13.97 -7.22
CA ASN A 111 -5.71 -14.40 -5.94
C ASN A 111 -6.66 -13.33 -5.35
N SER A 112 -7.83 -13.79 -4.90
CA SER A 112 -8.83 -13.00 -4.17
C SER A 112 -8.28 -12.24 -2.96
N GLY A 113 -7.33 -12.80 -2.21
CA GLY A 113 -6.71 -12.12 -1.05
C GLY A 113 -5.85 -10.93 -1.48
N ALA A 114 -5.07 -11.09 -2.54
CA ALA A 114 -4.27 -10.00 -3.10
C ALA A 114 -5.16 -8.90 -3.70
N MET A 115 -6.23 -9.28 -4.42
CA MET A 115 -7.23 -8.34 -4.94
C MET A 115 -7.87 -7.52 -3.80
N ARG A 116 -8.21 -8.16 -2.67
CA ARG A 116 -8.76 -7.47 -1.50
C ARG A 116 -7.79 -6.40 -0.98
N HIS A 117 -6.50 -6.69 -0.89
CA HIS A 117 -5.51 -5.71 -0.43
C HIS A 117 -5.39 -4.53 -1.40
N VAL A 118 -5.42 -4.77 -2.72
CA VAL A 118 -5.41 -3.72 -3.74
C VAL A 118 -6.64 -2.80 -3.56
N VAL A 119 -7.83 -3.39 -3.38
CA VAL A 119 -9.08 -2.66 -3.13
C VAL A 119 -8.98 -1.79 -1.88
N GLU A 120 -8.57 -2.37 -0.75
CA GLU A 120 -8.47 -1.66 0.53
C GLU A 120 -7.44 -0.51 0.47
N ARG A 121 -6.30 -0.73 -0.20
CA ARG A 121 -5.24 0.30 -0.36
C ARG A 121 -5.65 1.44 -1.27
N ALA A 122 -6.54 1.19 -2.23
CA ALA A 122 -7.11 2.22 -3.09
C ALA A 122 -8.26 3.01 -2.41
N GLY A 123 -8.59 2.69 -1.16
CA GLY A 123 -9.69 3.33 -0.41
C GLY A 123 -11.08 2.82 -0.79
N MET A 124 -11.16 1.77 -1.60
CA MET A 124 -12.40 1.14 -2.04
C MET A 124 -12.83 0.05 -1.05
N ARG A 125 -14.10 -0.39 -1.15
CA ARG A 125 -14.66 -1.44 -0.27
C ARG A 125 -15.50 -2.43 -1.04
N THR A 126 -15.42 -3.70 -0.71
CA THR A 126 -16.33 -4.71 -1.27
C THR A 126 -17.62 -4.80 -0.46
N ALA A 127 -18.71 -5.14 -1.12
CA ALA A 127 -20.00 -5.44 -0.49
C ALA A 127 -20.50 -6.84 -0.93
N HIS A 128 -21.78 -7.12 -0.67
CA HIS A 128 -22.39 -8.40 -1.02
C HIS A 128 -22.48 -8.58 -2.55
N ARG A 129 -22.81 -9.80 -2.98
CA ARG A 129 -22.88 -10.16 -4.40
C ARG A 129 -24.30 -10.04 -4.93
N ILE A 130 -24.45 -9.53 -6.15
CA ILE A 130 -25.74 -9.44 -6.84
C ILE A 130 -25.64 -10.05 -8.24
N LYS A 131 -26.80 -10.35 -8.85
CA LYS A 131 -26.85 -10.91 -10.19
C LYS A 131 -26.91 -9.77 -11.23
N ILE A 132 -25.90 -9.68 -12.08
CA ILE A 132 -25.79 -8.69 -13.17
C ILE A 132 -25.62 -9.47 -14.48
N ALA A 133 -26.48 -9.20 -15.47
CA ALA A 133 -26.45 -9.88 -16.78
C ALA A 133 -26.34 -11.42 -16.69
N GLY A 134 -26.99 -12.03 -15.68
CA GLY A 134 -26.96 -13.48 -15.49
C GLY A 134 -25.81 -14.02 -14.62
N ARG A 135 -24.81 -13.20 -14.28
CA ARG A 135 -23.63 -13.59 -13.49
C ARG A 135 -23.66 -13.01 -12.07
N LEU A 136 -23.08 -13.74 -11.13
CA LEU A 136 -23.01 -13.31 -9.73
C LEU A 136 -21.75 -12.47 -9.49
N GLU A 137 -21.91 -11.15 -9.45
CA GLU A 137 -20.82 -10.19 -9.35
C GLU A 137 -20.70 -9.64 -7.92
N THR A 138 -19.46 -9.43 -7.47
CA THR A 138 -19.19 -8.79 -6.18
C THR A 138 -19.22 -7.28 -6.35
N LEU A 139 -20.06 -6.60 -5.56
CA LEU A 139 -20.16 -5.15 -5.56
C LEU A 139 -18.89 -4.50 -5.00
N LEU A 140 -18.49 -3.40 -5.63
CA LEU A 140 -17.36 -2.58 -5.27
C LEU A 140 -17.85 -1.13 -5.05
N ILE A 141 -17.68 -0.64 -3.84
CA ILE A 141 -17.91 0.75 -3.46
C ILE A 141 -16.60 1.49 -3.74
N VAL A 142 -16.64 2.36 -4.74
CA VAL A 142 -15.46 3.07 -5.26
C VAL A 142 -15.18 4.30 -4.40
N ARG A 143 -16.21 5.09 -4.10
CA ARG A 143 -16.15 6.34 -3.31
C ARG A 143 -17.48 6.57 -2.57
N GLY A 144 -17.52 7.63 -1.77
CA GLY A 144 -18.74 8.12 -1.15
C GLY A 144 -19.06 7.51 0.23
N PRO A 145 -20.17 7.95 0.86
CA PRO A 145 -20.56 7.53 2.20
C PRO A 145 -21.23 6.15 2.24
N LEU A 146 -21.52 5.55 1.09
CA LEU A 146 -22.22 4.27 0.99
C LEU A 146 -21.48 3.18 1.76
N ASP A 147 -22.23 2.39 2.53
CA ASP A 147 -21.72 1.19 3.18
C ASP A 147 -22.41 -0.09 2.65
N GLY A 148 -21.96 -1.25 3.12
CA GLY A 148 -22.53 -2.53 2.72
C GLY A 148 -23.98 -2.73 3.14
N ASN A 149 -24.41 -2.09 4.23
CA ASN A 149 -25.77 -2.18 4.78
C ASN A 149 -26.76 -1.34 3.97
N ASP A 150 -26.33 -0.17 3.48
CA ASP A 150 -27.11 0.67 2.57
C ASP A 150 -27.46 -0.11 1.30
N LEU A 151 -26.49 -0.86 0.78
CA LEU A 151 -26.68 -1.66 -0.42
C LEU A 151 -27.57 -2.89 -0.19
N THR A 152 -27.60 -3.45 1.02
CA THR A 152 -28.44 -4.64 1.29
C THR A 152 -29.93 -4.33 1.31
N LYS A 153 -30.28 -3.06 1.57
CA LYS A 153 -31.66 -2.56 1.59
C LYS A 153 -32.09 -1.95 0.27
N ALA A 154 -31.15 -1.70 -0.64
CA ALA A 154 -31.41 -1.06 -1.92
C ALA A 154 -31.99 -2.06 -2.94
N ASP A 155 -32.76 -1.54 -3.89
CA ASP A 155 -33.30 -2.34 -4.98
C ASP A 155 -32.17 -2.79 -5.93
N ASN A 156 -32.04 -4.10 -6.12
CA ASN A 156 -31.05 -4.70 -6.99
C ASN A 156 -31.18 -4.21 -8.44
N ALA A 157 -32.40 -3.96 -8.93
CA ALA A 157 -32.58 -3.44 -10.29
C ALA A 157 -31.97 -2.03 -10.43
N ALA A 158 -32.21 -1.16 -9.46
CA ALA A 158 -31.61 0.17 -9.44
C ALA A 158 -30.07 0.14 -9.32
N ILE A 159 -29.50 -0.80 -8.56
CA ILE A 159 -28.03 -0.99 -8.49
C ILE A 159 -27.48 -1.42 -9.85
N VAL A 160 -28.14 -2.39 -10.52
CA VAL A 160 -27.75 -2.88 -11.85
C VAL A 160 -27.77 -1.74 -12.87
N ASP A 161 -28.82 -0.92 -12.88
CA ASP A 161 -28.96 0.20 -13.80
C ASP A 161 -27.87 1.26 -13.58
N ARG A 162 -27.55 1.58 -12.32
CA ARG A 162 -26.46 2.51 -11.98
C ARG A 162 -25.11 2.00 -12.46
N ILE A 163 -24.79 0.74 -12.20
CA ILE A 163 -23.53 0.13 -12.64
C ILE A 163 -23.46 0.12 -14.17
N GLY A 164 -24.55 -0.25 -14.86
CA GLY A 164 -24.61 -0.24 -16.32
C GLY A 164 -24.40 1.15 -16.93
N ALA A 165 -25.01 2.19 -16.33
CA ALA A 165 -24.81 3.58 -16.76
C ALA A 165 -23.36 4.05 -16.53
N ALA A 166 -22.76 3.68 -15.39
CA ALA A 166 -21.37 3.99 -15.08
C ALA A 166 -20.40 3.30 -16.06
N GLN A 167 -20.60 2.02 -16.34
CA GLN A 167 -19.83 1.25 -17.32
C GLN A 167 -19.92 1.87 -18.71
N ALA A 168 -21.11 2.25 -19.16
CA ALA A 168 -21.30 2.91 -20.44
C ALA A 168 -20.50 4.22 -20.49
N LYS A 169 -20.69 5.09 -19.49
CA LYS A 169 -19.99 6.38 -19.42
C LYS A 169 -18.47 6.22 -19.38
N PHE A 170 -17.96 5.25 -18.64
CA PHE A 170 -16.52 4.99 -18.55
C PHE A 170 -15.94 4.55 -19.90
N ARG A 171 -16.61 3.63 -20.61
CA ARG A 171 -16.19 3.18 -21.95
C ARG A 171 -16.18 4.27 -23.03
N PHE A 172 -17.00 5.31 -22.88
CA PHE A 172 -17.02 6.45 -23.81
C PHE A 172 -16.02 7.56 -23.45
N THR A 173 -15.39 7.50 -22.28
CA THR A 173 -14.46 8.54 -21.79
C THR A 173 -13.00 8.04 -21.72
N ALA A 174 -12.79 6.73 -21.74
CA ALA A 174 -11.48 6.06 -21.68
C ALA A 174 -10.81 5.89 -23.04
#